data_AF-A0A8J6FA32-F1
#
_entry.id   AF-A0A8J6FA32-F1
#
_cell.length_a   1.000
_cell.length_b   1.000
_cell.length_c   1.000
_cell.angle_alpha   90.00
_cell.angle_beta   90.00
_cell.angle_gamma   90.00
#
_symmetry.space_group_name_H-M   'P 1'
#
loop_
_entity.id
_entity.type
_entity.pdbx_description
1 polymer ?
#
loop_
_entity_poly.entity_id
_entity_poly.type
_entity_poly.pdbx_seq_one_letter_code
_entity_poly.pdbx_strand_id
1 'polypeptide(L)' 'MKFRLIRNNNVLWEGSLTSLKHHKNDVPTVKTGVECGLSLDEDVEIQAGDEIICFEETTVPQKISWDPGF' A
#
# COMPACT_ATOMS: atom_id res chain seq x y z
N MET A 1 -2.53 7.29 0.72
CA MET A 1 -1.74 6.07 0.50
C MET A 1 -2.60 4.87 0.85
N LYS A 2 -2.63 3.87 -0.02
CA LYS A 2 -3.27 2.59 0.25
C LYS A 2 -2.20 1.52 0.40
N PHE A 3 -2.56 0.44 1.07
CA PHE A 3 -1.68 -0.70 1.30
C PHE A 3 -2.38 -1.97 0.87
N ARG A 4 -1.60 -2.96 0.44
CA ARG A 4 -2.07 -4.27 0.05
C ARG A 4 -1.19 -5.36 0.65
N LEU A 5 -1.81 -6.36 1.26
CA LEU A 5 -1.16 -7.57 1.75
C LEU A 5 -1.21 -8.66 0.68
N ILE A 6 -0.06 -9.24 0.37
CA ILE A 6 0.10 -10.27 -0.65
C ILE A 6 0.77 -11.50 -0.02
N ARG A 7 0.18 -12.68 -0.27
CA ARG A 7 0.74 -13.99 0.11
C ARG A 7 0.64 -14.93 -1.07
N ASN A 8 1.77 -15.49 -1.50
CA ASN A 8 1.83 -16.40 -2.66
C ASN A 8 1.11 -15.84 -3.90
N ASN A 9 1.38 -14.57 -4.24
CA ASN A 9 0.76 -13.83 -5.35
C ASN A 9 -0.76 -13.58 -5.24
N ASN A 10 -1.40 -13.93 -4.12
CA ASN A 10 -2.80 -13.63 -3.86
C ASN A 10 -2.93 -12.38 -2.99
N VAL A 11 -3.93 -11.56 -3.29
CA VAL A 11 -4.28 -10.39 -2.49
C VAL A 11 -5.18 -10.82 -1.34
N LEU A 12 -4.70 -10.67 -0.10
CA LEU A 12 -5.45 -11.06 1.09
C LEU A 12 -6.20 -9.89 1.70
N TRP A 13 -5.65 -8.69 1.60
CA TRP A 13 -6.23 -7.47 2.16
C TRP A 13 -5.78 -6.26 1.35
N GLU A 14 -6.66 -5.27 1.24
CA GLU A 14 -6.38 -3.95 0.69
C GLU A 14 -7.12 -2.90 1.51
N GLY A 15 -6.40 -1.89 1.98
CA GLY A 15 -6.98 -0.87 2.85
C GLY A 15 -5.99 0.18 3.29
N SER A 16 -6.28 0.79 4.45
CA SER A 16 -5.41 1.78 5.09
C SER A 16 -4.82 1.26 6.39
N LEU A 17 -3.67 1.79 6.77
CA LEU A 17 -3.11 1.50 8.09
C LEU A 17 -3.83 2.29 9.17
N THR A 18 -4.07 1.67 10.32
CA THR A 18 -4.52 2.35 11.54
C THR A 18 -3.36 3.00 12.29
N SER A 19 -2.17 2.42 12.21
CA SER A 19 -0.95 2.99 12.81
C SER A 19 0.31 2.54 12.05
N LEU A 20 1.28 3.45 11.99
CA LEU A 20 2.63 3.21 11.50
C LEU A 20 3.60 3.67 12.60
N LYS A 21 4.38 2.73 13.12
CA LYS A 21 5.31 3.00 14.23
C LYS A 21 6.73 2.62 13.88
N HIS A 22 7.67 3.44 14.31
CA HIS A 22 9.07 3.05 14.41
C HIS A 22 9.43 2.98 15.90
N HIS A 23 9.70 1.76 16.37
CA HIS A 23 9.88 1.44 17.79
C HIS A 23 8.63 1.82 18.61
N LYS A 24 8.71 2.89 19.41
CA LYS A 24 7.61 3.38 20.26
C LYS A 24 6.95 4.64 19.72
N ASN A 25 7.42 5.17 18.59
CA ASN A 25 6.99 6.46 18.06
C ASN A 25 6.08 6.24 16.84
N ASP A 26 4.92 6.88 16.84
CA ASP A 26 4.09 7.03 15.65
C ASP A 26 4.80 7.94 14.64
N VAL A 27 4.93 7.47 13.40
CA VAL A 27 5.64 8.19 12.33
C VAL A 27 4.78 8.25 11.07
N PRO A 28 4.84 9.34 10.30
CA PRO A 28 4.08 9.47 9.07
C PRO A 28 4.72 8.71 7.90
N THR A 29 6.05 8.51 7.93
CA THR A 29 6.82 7.85 6.87
C THR A 29 8.00 7.08 7.45
N VAL A 30 8.40 6.01 6.76
CA VAL A 30 9.57 5.18 7.11
C VAL A 30 10.46 5.08 5.88
N LYS A 31 11.77 5.20 6.08
CA LYS A 31 12.77 5.11 5.00
C LYS A 31 13.11 3.65 4.68
N THR A 32 13.57 3.41 3.48
CA THR A 32 14.09 2.09 3.06
C THR A 32 15.18 1.59 4.01
N GLY A 33 15.12 0.29 4.36
CA GLY A 33 16.10 -0.35 5.25
C GLY A 33 15.87 -0.08 6.74
N VAL A 34 14.78 0.60 7.10
CA VAL A 34 14.39 0.84 8.49
C VAL A 34 13.22 -0.07 8.86
N GLU A 35 13.32 -0.73 10.01
CA GLU A 35 12.24 -1.56 10.54
C GLU A 35 11.06 -0.70 11.00
N CYS A 36 9.84 -1.19 10.81
CA CYS A 36 8.63 -0.54 11.29
C CYS A 36 7.58 -1.57 11.72
N GLY A 37 6.68 -1.13 12.59
CA GLY A 37 5.46 -1.83 12.95
C GLY A 37 4.27 -1.22 12.25
N LEU A 38 3.38 -2.08 11.77
CA LEU A 38 2.16 -1.72 11.05
C LEU A 38 0.96 -2.28 11.80
N SER A 39 -0.13 -1.53 11.83
CA SER A 39 -1.45 -2.02 12.26
C SER A 39 -2.44 -1.78 11.14
N LEU A 40 -3.19 -2.82 10.78
CA LEU A 40 -4.20 -2.77 9.73
C LEU A 40 -5.54 -2.28 10.32
N ASP A 41 -6.47 -1.90 9.45
CA ASP A 41 -7.85 -1.54 9.81
C ASP A 41 -8.77 -2.77 9.96
N GLU A 42 -8.35 -3.92 9.45
CA GLU A 42 -9.03 -5.20 9.60
C GLU A 42 -8.18 -6.22 10.36
N ASP A 43 -8.87 -7.17 11.01
CA ASP A 43 -8.22 -8.28 11.72
C ASP A 43 -7.83 -9.37 10.71
N VAL A 44 -6.63 -9.22 10.15
CA VAL A 44 -6.04 -10.12 9.15
C VAL A 44 -4.84 -10.82 9.77
N GLU A 45 -4.80 -12.15 9.64
CA GLU A 45 -3.71 -12.96 10.16
C GLU A 45 -2.43 -12.73 9.32
N ILE A 46 -1.45 -12.02 9.90
CA ILE A 46 -0.14 -11.77 9.29
C ILE A 46 0.80 -12.94 9.57
N GLN A 47 1.45 -13.44 8.53
CA GLN A 47 2.39 -14.56 8.60
C GLN A 47 3.76 -14.17 8.03
N ALA A 48 4.81 -14.88 8.46
CA ALA A 48 6.14 -14.69 7.91
C ALA A 48 6.17 -15.07 6.42
N GLY A 49 6.75 -14.20 5.59
CA GLY A 49 6.75 -14.33 4.13
C GLY A 49 5.64 -13.56 3.42
N ASP A 50 4.77 -12.87 4.16
CA ASP A 50 3.84 -11.91 3.58
C ASP A 50 4.56 -10.66 3.07
N GLU A 51 4.04 -10.13 1.97
CA GLU A 51 4.52 -8.88 1.36
C GLU A 51 3.46 -7.79 1.51
N ILE A 52 3.88 -6.60 1.97
CA ILE A 52 3.02 -5.42 2.03
C ILE A 52 3.49 -4.42 0.97
N ILE A 53 2.57 -4.03 0.08
CA ILE A 53 2.81 -3.03 -0.96
C ILE A 53 2.09 -1.73 -0.59
N CYS A 54 2.82 -0.61 -0.56
CA CYS A 54 2.26 0.72 -0.46
C CYS A 54 2.08 1.31 -1.87
N PHE A 55 0.90 1.84 -2.18
CA PHE A 55 0.61 2.43 -3.48
C PHE A 55 -0.29 3.67 -3.37
N GLU A 56 -0.36 4.42 -4.46
CA GLU A 56 -1.24 5.57 -4.62
C GLU A 56 -2.01 5.44 -5.93
N GLU A 57 -3.32 5.66 -5.86
CA GLU A 57 -4.18 5.69 -7.04
C GLU A 57 -4.17 7.10 -7.63
N THR A 58 -3.81 7.22 -8.89
CA THR A 58 -3.84 8.50 -9.60
C THR A 58 -4.90 8.45 -10.70
N THR A 59 -5.82 9.41 -10.70
CA THR A 59 -6.81 9.53 -11.78
C THR A 59 -6.14 10.11 -13.01
N VAL A 60 -6.06 9.31 -14.08
CA VAL A 60 -5.59 9.78 -15.39
C VAL A 60 -6.79 10.11 -16.29
N PRO A 61 -6.83 11.31 -16.89
CA PRO A 61 -7.87 11.64 -17.86
C PRO A 61 -7.68 10.78 -19.11
N GLN A 62 -8.76 10.14 -19.56
CA GLN A 62 -8.73 9.33 -20.78
C GLN A 62 -8.57 10.25 -21.99
N LYS A 63 -7.37 10.26 -22.58
CA LYS A 63 -7.14 10.93 -23.88
C LYS A 63 -7.48 9.95 -24.98
N ILE A 64 -8.45 10.30 -25.82
CA ILE A 64 -8.61 9.66 -27.13
C ILE A 64 -7.46 10.17 -28.01
N SER A 65 -6.65 9.27 -28.54
CA SER A 65 -5.54 9.61 -29.45
C SER A 65 -6.03 9.86 -30.88
N TRP A 66 -7.29 10.25 -31.06
CA TRP A 66 -7.84 10.46 -32.40
C TRP A 66 -7.58 11.88 -32.84
N ASP A 67 -6.59 12.04 -33.70
CA ASP A 67 -6.30 13.26 -34.46
C ASP A 67 -6.91 13.11 -35.86
N PRO A 68 -8.05 13.76 -36.16
CA PRO A 68 -8.67 13.66 -37.48
C PRO A 68 -7.95 14.40 -38.59
N GLY A 69 -6.88 15.17 -38.32
CA GLY A 69 -5.94 15.67 -39.34
C GLY A 69 -6.58 16.37 -40.56
N PHE A 70 -7.72 17.04 -40.39
CA PHE A 70 -8.33 17.89 -41.43
C PHE A 70 -7.78 19.31 -41.37
#